data_AF-A0AA86Q6H2-F1
#
_entry.id   AF-A0AA86Q6H2-F1
#
_cell.length_a   1.000
_cell.length_b   1.000
_cell.length_c   1.000
_cell.angle_alpha   90.00
_cell.angle_beta   90.00
_cell.angle_gamma   90.00
#
_symmetry.space_group_name_H-M   'P 1'
#
loop_
_entity.id
_entity.type
_entity.pdbx_description
1 polymer ?
#
loop_
_entity_poly.entity_id
_entity_poly.type
_entity_poly.pdbx_seq_one_letter_code
_entity_poly.pdbx_strand_id
1 'polypeptide(L)'
;MSLTTVSRLLAKFSLSFYVAKIKPKLTEKHKLESLNFARMNLKQPLEYWRTFQYTDEYRSKCYANRASRVLRTPKDEWNPKYFLEMQNMDCFRA
;
A
#
# COMPACT_ATOMS: atom_id res chain seq x y z
N MET A 1 -12.28 -32.30 10.92
CA MET A 1 -11.73 -31.22 11.77
C MET A 1 -12.45 -29.92 11.44
N SER A 2 -12.82 -29.11 12.44
CA SER A 2 -13.52 -27.82 12.23
C SER A 2 -12.54 -26.66 12.06
N LEU A 3 -12.99 -25.56 11.44
CA LEU A 3 -12.23 -24.31 11.32
C LEU A 3 -11.75 -23.78 12.68
N THR A 4 -12.57 -23.93 13.71
CA THR A 4 -12.26 -23.53 15.08
C THR A 4 -11.06 -24.29 15.67
N THR A 5 -10.93 -25.57 15.34
CA THR A 5 -9.78 -26.39 15.77
C THR A 5 -8.49 -25.92 15.10
N VAL A 6 -8.55 -25.56 13.82
CA VAL A 6 -7.39 -25.03 13.07
C VAL A 6 -6.94 -23.67 13.64
N SER A 7 -7.88 -22.74 13.89
CA SER A 7 -7.54 -21.43 14.47
C SER A 7 -6.87 -21.53 15.85
N ARG A 8 -7.38 -22.42 16.72
CA ARG A 8 -6.78 -22.66 18.05
C ARG A 8 -5.38 -23.25 17.93
N LEU A 9 -5.16 -24.13 16.97
CA LEU A 9 -3.86 -24.75 16.72
C LEU A 9 -2.84 -23.72 16.23
N LEU A 10 -3.22 -22.86 15.27
CA LEU A 10 -2.34 -21.79 14.79
C LEU A 10 -1.97 -20.79 15.88
N ALA A 11 -2.92 -20.42 16.74
CA ALA A 11 -2.67 -19.57 17.90
C ALA A 11 -1.70 -20.23 18.89
N LYS A 12 -1.88 -21.53 19.18
CA LYS A 12 -0.98 -22.30 20.06
C LYS A 12 0.47 -22.30 19.57
N PHE A 13 0.68 -22.36 18.26
CA PHE A 13 2.01 -22.34 17.65
C PHE A 13 2.50 -20.94 17.25
N SER A 14 1.81 -19.87 17.65
CA SER A 14 2.15 -18.48 17.30
C SER A 14 2.28 -18.23 15.79
N LEU A 15 1.53 -18.99 14.99
CA LEU A 15 1.50 -18.83 13.53
C LEU A 15 0.48 -17.74 13.18
N SER A 16 0.97 -16.55 12.89
CA SER A 16 0.15 -15.44 12.42
C SER A 16 -0.14 -15.54 10.93
N PHE A 17 -1.36 -15.19 10.53
CA PHE A 17 -1.66 -14.96 9.12
C PHE A 17 -1.08 -13.63 8.67
N TYR A 18 -0.32 -13.64 7.57
CA TYR A 18 0.19 -12.45 6.91
C TYR A 18 -0.34 -12.38 5.48
N VAL A 19 -0.70 -11.18 5.03
CA VAL A 19 -1.00 -10.95 3.62
C VAL A 19 0.32 -10.70 2.89
N ALA A 20 0.69 -11.60 1.98
CA ALA A 20 1.89 -11.45 1.17
C ALA A 20 1.95 -10.07 0.48
N LYS A 21 3.15 -9.45 0.47
CA LYS A 21 3.34 -8.14 -0.18
C LYS A 21 3.11 -8.25 -1.68
N ILE A 22 2.33 -7.33 -2.24
CA ILE A 22 2.18 -7.17 -3.68
C ILE A 22 3.46 -6.50 -4.21
N LYS A 23 4.09 -7.10 -5.21
CA LYS A 23 5.29 -6.58 -5.88
C LYS A 23 4.98 -6.34 -7.37
N PRO A 24 5.61 -5.33 -8.01
CA PRO A 24 5.51 -5.17 -9.45
C PRO A 24 6.09 -6.39 -10.17
N LYS A 25 5.49 -6.77 -11.30
CA LYS A 25 6.04 -7.83 -12.15
C LYS A 25 7.14 -7.23 -13.01
N LEU A 26 8.39 -7.64 -12.76
CA LEU A 26 9.55 -7.23 -13.54
C LEU A 26 9.90 -8.29 -14.59
N THR A 27 10.19 -7.85 -15.81
CA THR A 27 10.81 -8.70 -16.84
C THR A 27 12.29 -8.95 -16.49
N GLU A 28 12.91 -9.95 -17.10
CA GLU A 28 14.34 -10.22 -16.89
C GLU A 28 15.23 -9.03 -17.28
N LYS A 29 14.85 -8.29 -18.33
CA LYS A 29 15.53 -7.05 -18.72
C LYS A 29 15.55 -6.02 -17.59
N HIS A 30 14.39 -5.72 -16.99
CA HIS A 30 14.30 -4.75 -15.89
C HIS A 30 15.11 -5.20 -14.66
N LYS A 31 15.13 -6.50 -14.37
CA LYS A 31 15.93 -7.05 -13.26
C LYS A 31 17.43 -6.84 -13.50
N LEU A 32 17.90 -7.13 -14.71
CA LEU A 32 19.31 -6.97 -15.07
C LEU A 32 19.72 -5.49 -15.03
N GLU A 33 18.91 -4.60 -15.59
CA GLU A 33 19.16 -3.15 -15.55
C GLU A 33 19.20 -2.62 -14.12
N SER A 34 18.25 -3.03 -13.28
CA SER A 34 18.22 -2.68 -11.86
C SER A 34 19.47 -3.17 -11.11
N LEU A 35 19.90 -4.41 -11.38
CA LEU A 35 21.09 -4.99 -10.76
C LEU A 35 22.38 -4.27 -11.21
N ASN A 36 22.47 -3.94 -12.50
CA ASN A 36 23.62 -3.21 -13.05
C ASN A 36 23.70 -1.80 -12.46
N PHE A 37 22.58 -1.07 -12.40
CA PHE A 37 22.51 0.23 -11.77
C PHE A 37 22.95 0.18 -10.30
N ALA A 38 22.46 -0.80 -9.54
CA ALA A 38 22.84 -0.98 -8.14
C ALA A 38 24.34 -1.25 -7.99
N ARG A 39 24.91 -2.15 -8.81
CA ARG A 39 26.34 -2.48 -8.77
C ARG A 39 27.24 -1.28 -9.09
N MET A 40 26.86 -0.49 -10.09
CA MET A 40 27.63 0.70 -10.47
C MET A 40 27.63 1.78 -9.39
N ASN A 41 26.55 1.86 -8.61
CA ASN A 41 26.36 2.96 -7.66
C ASN A 41 26.47 2.56 -6.17
N LEU A 42 26.72 1.28 -5.87
CA LEU A 42 26.73 0.75 -4.50
C LEU A 42 27.71 1.48 -3.56
N LYS A 43 28.84 1.94 -4.10
CA LYS A 43 29.92 2.59 -3.34
C LYS A 43 29.89 4.11 -3.42
N GLN A 44 28.86 4.70 -4.03
CA GLN A 44 28.78 6.15 -4.16
C GLN A 44 28.59 6.80 -2.77
N PRO A 45 29.34 7.86 -2.46
CA PRO A 45 29.22 8.55 -1.18
C PRO A 45 27.88 9.29 -1.06
N LEU A 46 27.49 9.69 0.15
CA LEU A 46 26.22 10.37 0.38
C LEU A 46 26.13 11.70 -0.38
N GLU A 47 27.25 12.40 -0.51
CA GLU A 47 27.38 13.66 -1.23
C GLU A 47 27.02 13.53 -2.71
N TYR A 48 27.31 12.38 -3.33
CA TYR A 48 26.93 12.09 -4.71
C TYR A 48 25.40 12.09 -4.85
N TRP A 49 24.69 11.42 -3.94
CA TRP A 49 23.23 11.32 -3.99
C TRP A 49 22.52 12.64 -3.72
N ARG A 50 23.15 13.56 -2.97
CA ARG A 50 22.61 14.88 -2.65
C ARG A 50 22.55 15.84 -3.84
N THR A 51 23.31 15.58 -4.91
CA THR A 51 23.29 16.43 -6.11
C THR A 51 22.09 16.15 -7.02
N PHE A 52 21.37 15.05 -6.79
CA PHE A 52 20.22 14.67 -7.61
C PHE A 52 18.95 15.37 -7.15
N GLN A 53 18.24 15.96 -8.12
CA GLN A 53 16.86 16.39 -7.93
C GLN A 53 15.94 15.29 -8.45
N TYR A 54 15.27 14.59 -7.54
CA TYR A 54 14.29 13.56 -7.88
C TYR A 54 12.92 14.18 -8.08
N THR A 55 12.23 13.78 -9.15
CA THR A 55 10.88 14.23 -9.48
C THR A 55 10.02 13.03 -9.82
N ASP A 56 8.78 13.02 -9.34
CA ASP A 56 7.77 12.01 -9.70
C ASP A 56 6.38 12.63 -9.55
N GLU A 57 5.40 12.07 -10.24
CA GLU A 57 4.01 12.44 -10.12
C GLU A 57 3.29 11.41 -9.24
N TYR A 58 2.56 11.87 -8.23
CA TYR A 58 1.72 11.00 -7.42
C TYR A 58 0.28 11.48 -7.42
N ARG A 59 -0.64 10.55 -7.72
CA ARG A 59 -2.07 10.79 -7.56
C ARG A 59 -2.48 10.61 -6.11
N SER A 60 -2.70 11.70 -5.39
CA SER A 60 -3.31 11.64 -4.07
C SER A 60 -4.84 11.53 -4.17
N LYS A 61 -5.43 10.83 -3.20
CA LYS A 61 -6.88 10.64 -3.07
C LYS A 61 -7.28 10.94 -1.63
N CYS A 62 -8.33 11.73 -1.43
CA CYS A 62 -8.86 12.04 -0.09
C CYS A 62 -9.35 10.77 0.62
N TYR A 63 -9.89 9.82 -0.15
CA TYR A 63 -10.24 8.48 0.30
C TYR A 63 -9.69 7.45 -0.68
N ALA A 64 -8.94 6.47 -0.18
CA ALA A 64 -8.45 5.39 -1.02
C ALA A 64 -9.64 4.56 -1.52
N ASN A 65 -9.69 4.26 -2.83
CA ASN A 65 -10.74 3.40 -3.44
C ASN A 65 -10.86 2.00 -2.81
N ARG A 66 -9.93 1.62 -1.92
CA ARG A 66 -9.98 0.38 -1.15
C ARG A 66 -10.53 0.67 0.23
N ALA A 67 -11.82 0.41 0.41
CA ALA A 67 -12.53 0.27 1.68
C ALA A 67 -11.87 1.03 2.84
N SER A 68 -11.98 2.37 2.79
CA SER A 68 -11.65 3.19 3.96
C SER A 68 -12.38 2.57 5.15
N ARG A 69 -11.63 2.06 6.13
CA ARG A 69 -12.21 1.48 7.33
C ARG A 69 -12.74 2.65 8.15
N VAL A 70 -14.03 2.92 7.98
CA VAL A 70 -14.72 3.90 8.81
C VAL A 70 -15.12 3.21 10.11
N LEU A 71 -14.84 3.85 11.23
CA LEU A 71 -15.34 3.38 12.52
C LEU A 71 -16.85 3.54 12.50
N ARG A 72 -17.56 2.41 12.65
CA ARG A 72 -19.02 2.38 12.70
C ARG A 72 -19.45 1.48 13.85
N THR A 73 -20.41 1.92 14.64
CA THR A 73 -21.11 1.06 15.59
C THR A 73 -22.18 0.24 14.86
N PRO A 74 -22.60 -0.92 15.39
CA PRO A 74 -23.69 -1.70 14.79
C PRO A 74 -25.03 -0.95 14.70
N LYS A 75 -25.19 0.15 15.45
CA LYS A 75 -26.41 0.96 15.54
C LYS A 75 -26.40 2.18 14.62
N ASP A 76 -25.27 2.48 13.97
CA ASP A 76 -25.21 3.67 13.12
C ASP A 76 -26.00 3.45 11.83
N GLU A 77 -26.95 4.33 11.58
CA GLU A 77 -27.74 4.34 10.35
C GLU A 77 -27.00 5.03 9.20
N TRP A 78 -27.32 4.62 7.98
CA TRP A 78 -26.79 5.29 6.79
C TRP A 78 -27.40 6.69 6.67
N ASN A 79 -26.56 7.73 6.72
CA ASN A 79 -26.99 9.10 6.46
C ASN A 79 -26.58 9.51 5.02
N PRO A 80 -27.54 9.72 4.10
CA PRO A 80 -27.27 10.03 2.71
C PRO A 80 -26.57 11.39 2.50
N LYS A 81 -26.58 12.28 3.50
CA LYS A 81 -25.87 13.57 3.44
C LYS A 81 -24.35 13.41 3.28
N TYR A 82 -23.77 12.40 3.93
CA TYR A 82 -22.33 12.13 3.85
C TYR A 82 -21.88 11.65 2.46
N PHE A 83 -22.79 11.05 1.68
CA PHE A 83 -22.49 10.64 0.31
C PHE A 83 -22.33 11.84 -0.63
N LEU A 84 -23.19 12.86 -0.49
CA LEU A 84 -23.06 14.11 -1.24
C LEU A 84 -21.79 14.88 -0.88
N GLU A 85 -21.44 14.93 0.41
CA GLU A 85 -20.21 15.55 0.89
C GLU A 85 -18.96 14.83 0.34
N MET A 86 -19.00 13.49 0.23
CA MET A 86 -17.90 12.71 -0.37
C MET A 86 -17.77 12.89 -1.88
N GLN A 87 -18.88 13.06 -2.62
CA GLN A 87 -18.85 13.33 -4.06
C GLN A 87 -18.30 14.72 -4.38
N ASN A 88 -18.52 15.70 -3.50
CA ASN A 88 -18.02 17.07 -3.66
C ASN A 88 -16.56 17.23 -3.21
N MET A 89 -15.98 16.23 -2.56
CA MET A 89 -14.56 16.18 -2.16
C MET A 89 -13.67 15.72 -3.32
N ASP A 90 -13.94 16.24 -4.53
CA ASP A 90 -13.04 16.14 -5.67
C ASP A 90 -11.74 16.88 -5.32
N CYS A 91 -10.78 16.14 -4.78
CA CYS A 91 -9.51 16.67 -4.28
C CYS A 91 -8.67 17.37 -5.36
N PHE A 92 -9.04 17.24 -6.63
CA PHE A 92 -8.34 17.79 -7.79
C PHE A 92 -9.36 17.98 -8.93
N ARG A 93 -10.13 19.09 -8.92
CA ARG A 93 -10.63 19.60 -10.20
C ARG A 93 -9.39 20.00 -11.01
N ALA A 94 -9.22 19.31 -12.14
CA ALA A 94 -8.07 19.42 -13.05
C ALA A 94 -7.82 20.85 -13.52
#